data_AF-A0A3D5HFW4-F1
#
_entry.id   AF-A0A3D5HFW4-F1
#
_cell.length_a   1.000
_cell.length_b   1.000
_cell.length_c   1.000
_cell.angle_alpha   90.00
_cell.angle_beta   90.00
_cell.angle_gamma   90.00
#
_symmetry.space_group_name_H-M   'P 1'
#
loop_
_entity.id
_entity.type
_entity.pdbx_description
1 polymer ?
#
loop_
_entity_poly.entity_id
_entity_poly.type
_entity_poly.pdbx_seq_one_letter_code
_entity_poly.pdbx_strand_id
1 'polypeptide(L)'
;MGLDTQYTALGASLLRKQESEALVREGSLLGIISEHAYLKHSLVPRMEYGKLVDHVPDSYYDELEARLLAWDKLAFDLTRQNRWAP
;
A
#
# COMPACT_ATOMS: atom_id res chain seq x y z
N MET A 1 -4.16 12.22 -20.85
CA MET A 1 -3.66 11.21 -21.81
C MET A 1 -4.77 10.42 -22.52
N GLY A 2 -6.06 10.50 -22.16
CA GLY A 2 -7.16 9.97 -23.00
C GLY A 2 -7.06 8.48 -23.37
N LEU A 3 -6.34 7.69 -22.57
CA LEU A 3 -6.19 6.26 -22.76
C LEU A 3 -7.37 5.56 -22.08
N ASP A 4 -8.31 5.08 -22.89
CA ASP A 4 -9.51 4.36 -22.45
C ASP A 4 -9.28 2.83 -22.51
N THR A 5 -8.08 2.42 -22.11
CA THR A 5 -7.60 1.03 -22.19
C THR A 5 -7.66 0.38 -20.81
N GLN A 6 -8.12 -0.87 -20.74
CA GLN A 6 -8.07 -1.66 -19.51
C GLN A 6 -6.62 -2.05 -19.24
N TYR A 7 -5.98 -1.37 -18.30
CA TYR A 7 -4.67 -1.75 -17.80
C TYR A 7 -4.83 -2.51 -16.49
N THR A 8 -4.08 -3.60 -16.33
CA THR A 8 -3.90 -4.24 -15.02
C THR A 8 -2.95 -3.36 -14.22
N ALA A 9 -3.50 -2.42 -13.46
CA ALA A 9 -2.76 -1.55 -12.55
C ALA A 9 -3.31 -1.67 -11.14
N LEU A 10 -2.40 -1.70 -10.16
CA LEU A 10 -2.73 -1.72 -8.73
C LEU A 10 -2.94 -0.31 -8.14
N GLY A 11 -3.09 0.71 -9.00
CA GLY A 11 -3.23 2.10 -8.62
C GLY A 11 -4.61 2.66 -8.92
N ALA A 12 -4.98 3.70 -8.18
CA ALA A 12 -6.19 4.47 -8.38
C ALA A 12 -5.99 5.61 -9.37
N SER A 13 -7.05 6.01 -10.07
CA SER A 13 -7.04 7.26 -10.83
C SER A 13 -7.07 8.46 -9.89
N LEU A 14 -6.04 9.32 -9.96
CA LEU A 14 -5.97 10.57 -9.18
C LEU A 14 -7.09 11.58 -9.51
N LEU A 15 -7.77 11.40 -10.64
CA LEU A 15 -8.88 12.25 -11.07
C LEU A 15 -10.20 11.90 -10.35
N ARG A 16 -10.22 10.82 -9.57
CA ARG A 16 -11.36 10.41 -8.75
C ARG A 16 -10.99 10.58 -7.28
N LYS A 17 -11.91 11.10 -6.48
CA LYS A 17 -11.72 11.17 -5.02
C LYS A 17 -11.71 9.74 -4.47
N GLN A 18 -10.58 9.31 -3.94
CA GLN A 18 -10.39 7.98 -3.33
C GLN A 18 -9.53 8.12 -2.07
N GLU A 19 -9.43 7.06 -1.27
CA GLU A 19 -8.56 7.02 -0.09
C GLU A 19 -7.12 7.37 -0.49
N SER A 20 -6.55 8.38 0.18
CA SER A 20 -5.19 8.86 -0.08
C SER A 20 -4.18 7.95 0.63
N GLU A 21 -3.97 6.75 0.08
CA GLU A 21 -2.95 5.82 0.54
C GLU A 21 -1.81 5.74 -0.50
N ALA A 22 -0.57 5.87 -0.03
CA ALA A 22 0.62 5.67 -0.83
C ALA A 22 1.40 4.46 -0.31
N LEU A 23 1.60 3.48 -1.19
CA LEU A 23 2.43 2.31 -0.94
C LEU A 23 3.84 2.54 -1.48
N VAL A 24 4.84 2.30 -0.64
CA VAL A 24 6.26 2.50 -0.96
C VAL A 24 7.01 1.21 -0.72
N ARG A 25 7.92 0.85 -1.63
CA ARG A 25 8.81 -0.30 -1.48
C ARG A 25 10.26 0.10 -1.75
N GLU A 26 11.14 -0.26 -0.83
CA GLU A 26 12.59 -0.12 -0.96
C GLU A 26 13.23 -1.48 -0.62
N GLY A 27 13.49 -2.30 -1.64
CA GLY A 27 14.02 -3.65 -1.44
C GLY A 27 13.07 -4.55 -0.63
N SER A 28 13.49 -4.90 0.60
CA SER A 28 12.71 -5.69 1.58
C SER A 28 11.87 -4.83 2.55
N LEU A 29 11.97 -3.50 2.43
CA LEU A 29 11.20 -2.55 3.22
C LEU A 29 9.93 -2.18 2.47
N LEU A 30 8.83 -2.21 3.20
CA LEU A 30 7.49 -1.83 2.76
C LEU A 30 7.00 -0.68 3.60
N GLY A 31 6.33 0.27 2.98
CA GLY A 31 5.75 1.42 3.64
C GLY A 31 4.33 1.67 3.15
N ILE A 32 3.44 2.04 4.07
CA ILE A 32 2.14 2.64 3.74
C ILE A 32 2.07 4.01 4.41
N ILE A 33 1.68 5.01 3.63
CA ILE A 33 1.46 6.38 4.08
C ILE A 33 -0.01 6.67 3.82
N SER A 34 -0.76 6.90 4.89
CA SER A 34 -2.14 7.36 4.87
C SER A 34 -2.19 8.83 5.31
N GLU A 35 -3.35 9.48 5.14
CA GLU A 35 -3.60 10.82 5.67
C GLU A 35 -3.38 10.93 7.20
N HIS A 36 -3.54 9.80 7.92
CA HIS A 36 -3.55 9.79 9.39
C HIS A 36 -2.22 9.30 9.99
N ALA A 37 -1.53 8.38 9.31
CA ALA A 37 -0.35 7.72 9.85
C ALA A 37 0.54 7.16 8.75
N TYR A 38 1.80 6.90 9.08
CA TYR A 38 2.69 6.10 8.26
C TYR A 38 3.16 4.87 9.04
N LEU A 39 3.37 3.79 8.31
CA LEU A 39 3.92 2.54 8.82
C LEU A 39 5.01 2.05 7.88
N LYS A 40 6.19 1.76 8.42
CA LYS A 40 7.30 1.12 7.74
C LYS A 40 7.53 -0.26 8.35
N HIS A 41 7.47 -1.27 7.50
CA HIS A 41 7.62 -2.66 7.86
C HIS A 41 8.81 -3.25 7.09
N SER A 42 9.81 -3.75 7.80
CA SER A 42 10.69 -4.77 7.19
C SER A 42 9.97 -6.09 7.38
N LEU A 43 9.89 -6.94 6.36
CA LEU A 43 9.20 -8.24 6.33
C LEU A 43 9.49 -9.23 7.50
N VAL A 44 10.22 -8.81 8.55
CA VAL A 44 10.58 -9.57 9.76
C VAL A 44 10.00 -8.89 11.04
N PRO A 45 10.39 -7.65 11.46
CA PRO A 45 9.60 -6.88 12.44
C PRO A 45 9.04 -5.53 11.94
N ARG A 46 7.98 -5.04 12.62
CA ARG A 46 7.55 -3.62 12.58
C ARG A 46 8.74 -2.74 12.92
N MET A 47 9.23 -1.96 11.95
CA MET A 47 10.43 -1.14 12.15
C MET A 47 10.08 0.21 12.75
N GLU A 48 9.17 0.94 12.12
CA GLU A 48 8.87 2.32 12.49
C GLU A 48 7.42 2.64 12.15
N TYR A 49 6.69 3.26 13.08
CA TYR A 49 5.35 3.78 12.85
C TYR A 49 5.23 5.15 13.50
N GLY A 50 4.48 6.05 12.89
CA GLY A 50 4.32 7.42 13.38
C GLY A 50 2.94 7.96 13.11
N LYS A 51 2.53 8.92 13.95
CA LYS A 51 1.27 9.66 13.82
C LYS A 51 1.52 10.89 12.95
N LEU A 52 0.68 11.09 11.94
CA LEU A 52 0.64 12.35 11.17
C LEU A 52 -0.45 13.29 11.70
N VAL A 53 -1.42 12.75 12.43
CA VAL A 53 -2.53 13.46 13.05
C VAL A 53 -2.68 13.03 14.52
N ASP A 54 -3.11 13.94 15.39
CA ASP A 54 -3.44 13.62 16.79
C ASP A 54 -4.67 12.70 16.87
N HIS A 55 -4.68 11.76 17.84
CA HIS A 55 -5.75 10.76 18.08
C HIS A 55 -5.90 9.60 17.06
N VAL A 56 -4.79 9.01 16.58
CA VAL A 56 -4.86 7.71 15.89
C VAL A 56 -4.89 6.56 16.92
N PRO A 57 -5.92 5.68 16.93
CA PRO A 57 -5.99 4.51 17.80
C PRO A 57 -5.00 3.44 17.34
N ASP A 58 -4.47 2.66 18.30
CA ASP A 58 -3.45 1.65 18.00
C ASP A 58 -3.96 0.56 17.04
N SER A 59 -5.26 0.25 17.07
CA SER A 59 -5.92 -0.68 16.14
C SER A 59 -5.82 -0.26 14.68
N TYR A 60 -5.68 1.05 14.40
CA TYR A 60 -5.48 1.56 13.04
C TYR A 60 -4.15 1.11 12.44
N TYR A 61 -3.11 0.97 13.27
CA TYR A 61 -1.80 0.48 12.81
C TYR A 61 -1.84 -1.01 12.47
N ASP A 62 -2.63 -1.79 13.21
CA ASP A 62 -2.84 -3.21 12.92
C ASP A 62 -3.58 -3.40 11.58
N GLU A 63 -4.57 -2.56 11.30
CA GLU A 63 -5.27 -2.54 10.00
C GLU A 63 -4.34 -2.13 8.86
N LEU A 64 -3.52 -1.08 9.05
CA LEU A 64 -2.54 -0.66 8.06
C LEU A 64 -1.49 -1.74 7.78
N GLU A 65 -1.03 -2.44 8.82
CA GLU A 65 -0.11 -3.56 8.65
C GLU A 65 -0.76 -4.71 7.87
N ALA A 66 -1.99 -5.09 8.22
CA ALA A 66 -2.72 -6.12 7.51
C ALA A 66 -2.92 -5.77 6.02
N ARG A 67 -3.26 -4.52 5.72
CA ARG A 67 -3.35 -4.00 4.34
C ARG A 67 -2.00 -4.07 3.63
N LEU A 68 -0.92 -3.61 4.26
CA LEU A 68 0.43 -3.63 3.69
C LEU A 68 0.90 -5.05 3.34
N LEU A 69 0.67 -6.00 4.25
CA LEU A 69 1.03 -7.41 4.03
C LEU A 69 0.14 -8.08 2.97
N ALA A 70 -1.13 -7.73 2.90
CA ALA A 70 -2.02 -8.20 1.83
C ALA A 70 -1.56 -7.69 0.46
N TRP A 71 -1.12 -6.43 0.38
CA TRP A 71 -0.56 -5.85 -0.84
C TRP A 71 0.70 -6.56 -1.32
N ASP A 72 1.64 -6.84 -0.42
CA ASP A 72 2.88 -7.56 -0.78
C ASP A 72 2.58 -8.97 -1.31
N LYS A 73 1.70 -9.72 -0.63
CA LYS A 73 1.25 -11.04 -1.11
C LYS A 73 0.59 -10.97 -2.47
N LEU A 74 -0.32 -10.02 -2.67
CA LEU A 74 -1.01 -9.84 -3.94
C LEU A 74 -0.04 -9.47 -5.07
N ALA A 75 0.90 -8.56 -4.82
CA ALA A 75 1.93 -8.20 -5.80
C ALA A 75 2.83 -9.40 -6.14
N PHE A 76 3.23 -10.19 -5.14
CA PHE A 76 4.01 -11.40 -5.34
C PHE A 76 3.23 -12.44 -6.17
N ASP A 77 1.98 -12.72 -5.82
CA ASP A 77 1.15 -13.70 -6.52
C ASP A 77 0.85 -13.29 -7.96
N LEU A 78 0.54 -12.02 -8.20
CA LEU A 78 0.30 -11.50 -9.55
C LEU A 78 1.55 -11.59 -10.42
N THR A 79 2.73 -11.32 -9.85
CA THR A 79 4.01 -11.45 -10.55
C THR A 79 4.32 -12.92 -10.85
N ARG A 80 4.14 -13.80 -9.85
CA ARG A 80 4.41 -15.24 -9.99
C ARG A 80 3.49 -15.91 -11.01
N GLN A 81 2.22 -15.51 -11.04
CA GLN A 81 1.22 -16.06 -11.96
C GLN A 81 1.21 -15.37 -13.33
N ASN A 82 2.15 -14.44 -13.59
CA ASN A 82 2.25 -13.64 -14.82
C ASN A 82 0.92 -12.94 -15.19
N ARG A 83 0.11 -12.55 -14.21
CA ARG A 83 -1.21 -11.93 -14.44
C ARG A 83 -1.14 -10.44 -14.79
N TRP A 84 0.08 -9.90 -14.91
CA TRP A 84 0.34 -8.56 -15.42
C TRP A 84 0.37 -8.51 -16.94
N ALA A 85 0.50 -9.67 -17.60
CA ALA A 85 0.37 -9.76 -19.05
C ALA A 85 -1.12 -9.65 -19.43
N PRO A 86 -1.49 -8.78 -20.38
CA PRO A 86 -2.84 -8.71 -20.93
C PRO A 86 -3.22 -9.98 -21.71
#